data_AF-A0A0D2MF41-F1
#
_entry.id   AF-A0A0D2MF41-F1
#
_cell.length_a   1.000
_cell.length_b   1.000
_cell.length_c   1.000
_cell.angle_alpha   90.00
_cell.angle_beta   90.00
_cell.angle_gamma   90.00
#
_symmetry.space_group_name_H-M   'P 1'
#
loop_
_entity.id
_entity.type
_entity.pdbx_description
1 polymer ?
#
loop_
_entity_poly.entity_id
_entity_poly.type
_entity_poly.pdbx_seq_one_letter_code
_entity_poly.pdbx_strand_id
1 'polypeptide(L)'
;MDALHLPWPLLFAALHLQFFTLHYLFASQTAHTGALYTAFLSLMLAGGVPPKLAAMSLAYCVCLFGSLTHYASGQAAVYVGSGYLSLKEVFYCGAVCGAAALALWGTAGMAWWKVLGWW
;
A
#
# COMPACT_ATOMS: atom_id res chain seq x y z
N MET A 1 12.85 2.24 -25.63
CA MET A 1 11.72 1.72 -24.85
C MET A 1 10.97 2.94 -24.35
N ASP A 2 9.92 3.34 -25.06
CA ASP A 2 9.11 4.49 -24.71
C ASP A 2 8.37 4.17 -23.41
N ALA A 3 9.01 4.49 -22.28
CA ALA A 3 8.38 4.43 -20.98
C ALA A 3 7.22 5.42 -21.02
N LEU A 4 6.02 4.92 -20.77
CA LEU A 4 4.77 5.66 -20.68
C LEU A 4 5.03 7.00 -19.95
N HIS A 5 5.01 8.13 -20.67
CA HIS A 5 5.24 9.49 -20.14
C HIS A 5 4.04 9.94 -19.28
N LEU A 6 3.76 9.18 -18.22
CA LEU A 6 2.74 9.50 -17.26
C LEU A 6 3.17 10.71 -16.44
N PRO A 7 2.27 11.68 -16.20
CA PRO A 7 2.54 12.69 -15.19
C PRO A 7 2.75 11.99 -13.86
N TRP A 8 3.73 12.45 -13.08
CA TRP A 8 4.15 11.79 -11.84
C TRP A 8 2.99 11.47 -10.86
N PRO A 9 1.89 12.26 -10.74
CA PRO A 9 0.79 11.90 -9.84
C PRO A 9 0.06 10.62 -10.29
N LEU A 10 -0.07 10.39 -11.60
CA LEU A 10 -0.74 9.20 -12.12
C LEU A 10 0.17 7.97 -12.00
N LEU A 11 1.47 8.13 -12.24
CA LEU A 11 2.46 7.09 -11.96
C LEU A 11 2.46 6.73 -10.46
N PHE A 12 2.48 7.73 -9.59
CA PHE A 12 2.44 7.56 -8.14
C PHE A 12 1.21 6.75 -7.70
N ALA A 13 0.02 7.10 -8.20
CA ALA A 13 -1.21 6.39 -7.90
C ALA A 13 -1.17 4.93 -8.39
N ALA A 14 -0.72 4.71 -9.63
CA ALA A 14 -0.63 3.38 -10.22
C ALA A 14 0.35 2.47 -9.44
N LEU A 15 1.53 2.98 -9.10
CA LEU A 15 2.54 2.24 -8.34
C LEU A 15 2.06 1.93 -6.92
N HIS A 16 1.35 2.84 -6.24
CA HIS A 16 0.79 2.53 -4.92
C HIS A 16 -0.33 1.49 -4.98
N LEU A 17 -1.21 1.57 -6.00
CA LEU A 17 -2.24 0.56 -6.20
C LEU A 17 -1.63 -0.83 -6.43
N GLN A 18 -0.57 -0.90 -7.24
CA GLN A 18 0.15 -2.14 -7.47
C GLN A 18 0.87 -2.63 -6.21
N PHE A 19 1.58 -1.74 -5.49
CA PHE A 19 2.25 -2.08 -4.24
C PHE A 19 1.25 -2.62 -3.20
N PHE A 20 0.08 -1.99 -3.06
CA PHE A 20 -0.96 -2.44 -2.14
C PHE A 20 -1.56 -3.79 -2.53
N THR A 21 -1.91 -3.97 -3.81
CA THR A 21 -2.52 -5.22 -4.29
C THR A 21 -1.56 -6.40 -4.28
N LEU A 22 -0.26 -6.17 -4.50
CA LEU A 22 0.75 -7.22 -4.39
C LEU A 22 0.81 -7.83 -2.99
N HIS A 23 0.33 -7.15 -1.95
CA HIS A 23 0.34 -7.72 -0.61
C HIS A 23 -0.53 -8.98 -0.47
N TYR A 24 -1.52 -9.19 -1.34
CA TYR A 24 -2.25 -10.46 -1.40
C TYR A 24 -1.34 -11.67 -1.65
N LEU A 25 -0.12 -11.47 -2.17
CA LEU A 25 0.87 -12.52 -2.42
C LEU A 25 1.88 -12.70 -1.27
N PHE A 26 1.80 -11.90 -0.20
CA PHE A 26 2.74 -11.93 0.91
C PHE A 26 2.05 -12.25 2.24
N ALA A 27 2.70 -13.09 3.06
CA ALA A 27 2.27 -13.42 4.42
C ALA A 27 2.87 -12.50 5.51
N SER A 28 3.57 -11.44 5.10
CA SER A 28 4.25 -10.54 6.04
C SER A 28 4.46 -9.17 5.42
N GLN A 29 4.08 -8.14 6.19
CA GLN A 29 4.37 -6.73 5.88
C GLN A 29 5.88 -6.51 5.72
N THR A 30 6.69 -7.03 6.66
CA THR A 30 8.15 -6.90 6.61
C THR A 30 8.74 -7.59 5.39
N ALA A 31 8.27 -8.79 5.04
CA ALA A 31 8.75 -9.51 3.86
C ALA A 31 8.40 -8.77 2.57
N HIS A 32 7.18 -8.22 2.48
CA HIS A 32 6.76 -7.38 1.35
C HIS A 32 7.66 -6.15 1.22
N THR A 33 7.86 -5.40 2.31
CA THR A 33 8.72 -4.20 2.31
C THR A 33 10.15 -4.55 1.90
N GLY A 34 10.72 -5.62 2.47
CA GLY A 34 12.07 -6.08 2.13
C GLY A 34 12.24 -6.46 0.66
N ALA A 35 11.20 -7.03 0.04
CA ALA A 35 11.24 -7.46 -1.36
C ALA A 35 10.99 -6.31 -2.35
N LEU A 36 10.04 -5.42 -2.06
CA LEU A 36 9.47 -4.52 -3.07
C LEU A 36 9.78 -3.03 -2.84
N TYR A 37 10.07 -2.59 -1.60
CA TYR A 37 10.16 -1.16 -1.30
C TYR A 37 11.22 -0.44 -2.15
N THR A 38 12.42 -1.00 -2.25
CA THR A 38 13.55 -0.37 -2.99
C THR A 38 13.27 -0.27 -4.49
N ALA A 39 12.67 -1.30 -5.08
CA ALA A 39 12.30 -1.31 -6.49
C ALA A 39 11.21 -0.25 -6.80
N PHE A 40 10.14 -0.21 -5.99
CA PHE A 40 9.06 0.75 -6.18
C PHE A 40 9.51 2.19 -5.94
N LEU A 41 10.33 2.42 -4.90
CA LEU A 41 10.93 3.72 -4.64
C LEU A 41 11.77 4.19 -5.84
N SER A 42 12.60 3.29 -6.40
CA SER A 42 13.44 3.61 -7.56
C SER A 42 12.59 4.00 -8.78
N LEU A 43 11.49 3.29 -9.03
CA LEU A 43 10.55 3.63 -10.11
C LEU A 43 9.85 4.98 -9.89
N MET A 44 9.45 5.29 -8.66
CA MET A 44 8.83 6.59 -8.33
C MET A 44 9.81 7.75 -8.54
N LEU A 45 11.06 7.60 -8.09
CA LEU A 45 12.10 8.62 -8.27
C LEU A 45 12.43 8.82 -9.76
N ALA A 46 12.57 7.73 -10.51
CA ALA A 46 12.80 7.79 -11.96
C ALA A 46 11.65 8.47 -12.72
N GLY A 47 10.43 8.35 -12.21
CA GLY A 47 9.23 9.00 -12.76
C GLY A 47 8.97 10.42 -12.25
N GLY A 48 9.90 11.02 -11.49
CA GLY A 48 9.83 12.41 -11.06
C GLY A 48 8.94 12.67 -9.84
N VAL A 49 8.56 11.64 -9.08
CA VAL A 49 7.86 11.83 -7.79
C VAL A 49 8.83 12.52 -6.80
N PRO A 50 8.40 13.55 -6.06
CA PRO A 50 9.23 14.19 -5.04
C PRO A 50 9.79 13.15 -4.03
N PRO A 51 11.11 13.14 -3.74
CA PRO A 51 11.74 12.03 -3.01
C PRO A 51 11.16 11.76 -1.63
N LYS A 52 10.85 12.83 -0.88
CA LYS A 52 10.26 12.72 0.46
C LYS A 52 8.85 12.13 0.40
N LEU A 53 8.04 12.58 -0.57
CA LEU A 53 6.71 12.03 -0.80
C LEU A 53 6.82 10.53 -1.12
N ALA A 54 7.66 10.14 -2.09
CA ALA A 54 7.81 8.75 -2.53
C ALA A 54 8.22 7.80 -1.38
N ALA A 55 9.24 8.18 -0.61
CA ALA A 55 9.74 7.33 0.48
C ALA A 55 8.71 7.19 1.61
N MET A 56 8.17 8.31 2.08
CA MET A 56 7.25 8.28 3.22
C MET A 56 5.90 7.65 2.85
N SER A 57 5.40 7.90 1.63
CA SER A 57 4.14 7.31 1.19
C SER A 57 4.23 5.79 1.09
N LEU A 58 5.32 5.24 0.51
CA LEU A 58 5.53 3.79 0.48
C LEU A 58 5.61 3.19 1.88
N ALA A 59 6.31 3.85 2.80
CA ALA A 59 6.43 3.38 4.19
C ALA A 59 5.05 3.33 4.89
N TYR A 60 4.23 4.35 4.70
CA TYR A 60 2.88 4.41 5.28
C TYR A 60 1.89 3.46 4.61
N CYS A 61 2.04 3.18 3.32
CA CYS A 61 1.17 2.25 2.59
C CYS A 61 1.20 0.85 3.20
N VAL A 62 2.36 0.41 3.73
CA VAL A 62 2.51 -0.90 4.38
C VAL A 62 1.58 -1.06 5.59
N CYS A 63 1.30 0.03 6.31
CA CYS A 63 0.42 0.02 7.48
C CYS A 63 -1.05 -0.30 7.13
N LEU A 64 -1.43 -0.22 5.85
CA LEU A 64 -2.80 -0.46 5.39
C LEU A 64 -3.11 -1.95 5.18
N PHE A 65 -2.08 -2.80 5.17
CA PHE A 65 -2.18 -4.19 4.72
C PHE A 65 -2.84 -5.13 5.72
N GLY A 66 -2.84 -4.78 7.01
CA GLY A 66 -3.09 -5.71 8.10
C GLY A 66 -4.45 -6.44 8.08
N SER A 67 -5.44 -5.92 7.35
CA SER A 67 -6.77 -6.52 7.25
C SER A 67 -7.04 -7.29 5.95
N LEU A 68 -6.12 -7.27 4.97
CA LEU A 68 -6.39 -7.72 3.60
C LEU A 68 -6.66 -9.23 3.49
N THR A 69 -5.86 -10.03 4.20
CA THR A 69 -5.93 -11.49 4.17
C THR A 69 -5.68 -12.04 5.57
N HIS A 70 -6.12 -13.28 5.80
CA HIS A 70 -5.88 -13.99 7.06
C HIS A 70 -4.40 -14.17 7.41
N TYR A 71 -3.51 -14.09 6.41
CA TYR A 71 -2.06 -14.21 6.56
C TYR A 71 -1.31 -12.89 6.41
N ALA A 72 -1.98 -11.74 6.22
CA ALA A 72 -1.32 -10.46 5.96
C ALA A 72 -0.36 -10.03 7.09
N SER A 73 -0.62 -10.50 8.31
CA SER A 73 0.19 -10.24 9.48
C SER A 73 0.02 -11.33 10.54
N GLY A 74 0.90 -11.36 11.55
CA GLY A 74 0.75 -12.25 12.69
C GLY A 74 -0.55 -12.00 13.45
N GLN A 75 -0.97 -10.74 13.58
CA GLN A 75 -2.24 -10.36 14.21
C GLN A 75 -3.45 -10.90 13.43
N ALA A 76 -3.42 -10.80 12.09
CA ALA A 76 -4.48 -11.34 11.24
C ALA A 76 -4.64 -12.86 11.43
N ALA A 77 -3.53 -13.59 11.50
CA ALA A 77 -3.55 -15.03 11.74
C ALA A 77 -4.17 -15.38 13.11
N VAL A 78 -3.89 -14.59 14.16
CA VAL A 78 -4.50 -14.76 15.49
C VAL A 78 -6.00 -14.49 15.46
N TYR A 79 -6.46 -13.44 14.77
CA TYR A 79 -7.89 -13.14 14.66
C TYR A 79 -8.66 -14.26 13.96
N VAL A 80 -8.14 -14.82 12.88
CA VAL A 80 -8.81 -15.94 12.18
C VAL A 80 -8.68 -17.24 12.97
N GLY A 81 -7.56 -17.47 13.63
CA GLY A 81 -7.35 -18.62 14.52
C GLY A 81 -8.25 -18.66 15.75
N SER A 82 -8.86 -17.52 16.12
CA SER A 82 -9.81 -17.44 17.25
C SER A 82 -11.13 -18.16 17.02
N GLY A 83 -11.45 -18.50 15.76
CA GLY A 83 -12.71 -19.17 15.39
C GLY A 83 -13.93 -18.24 15.27
N TYR A 84 -13.78 -16.94 15.53
CA TYR A 84 -14.89 -15.97 15.41
C TYR A 84 -15.14 -15.47 13.97
N LEU A 85 -14.19 -15.68 13.04
CA LEU A 85 -14.27 -15.17 11.67
C LEU A 85 -14.05 -16.31 10.68
N SER A 86 -14.93 -16.43 9.69
CA SER A 86 -14.72 -17.29 8.53
C SER A 86 -13.73 -16.65 7.54
N LEU A 87 -13.06 -17.48 6.72
CA LEU A 87 -12.18 -16.97 5.66
C LEU A 87 -12.90 -16.04 4.69
N LYS A 88 -14.17 -16.32 4.38
CA LYS A 88 -14.98 -15.47 3.50
C LYS A 88 -15.19 -14.08 4.09
N GLU A 89 -15.50 -13.99 5.38
CA GLU A 89 -15.64 -12.71 6.08
C GLU A 89 -14.34 -11.94 6.10
N VAL A 90 -13.21 -12.61 6.33
CA VAL A 90 -11.88 -11.98 6.35
C VAL A 90 -11.57 -11.34 5.02
N PHE A 91 -11.74 -12.05 3.90
CA PHE A 91 -11.47 -11.48 2.58
C PHE A 91 -12.46 -10.37 2.20
N TYR A 92 -13.75 -10.52 2.53
CA TYR A 92 -14.75 -9.51 2.24
C TYR A 92 -14.51 -8.22 3.04
N CYS A 93 -14.39 -8.34 4.36
CA CYS A 93 -14.10 -7.20 5.24
C CYS A 93 -12.74 -6.59 4.90
N GLY A 94 -11.72 -7.42 4.62
CA GLY A 94 -10.40 -6.97 4.22
C GLY A 94 -10.41 -6.17 2.92
N ALA A 95 -11.14 -6.60 1.90
CA ALA A 95 -11.29 -5.85 0.66
C ALA A 95 -11.98 -4.49 0.87
N VAL A 96 -13.08 -4.47 1.63
CA VAL A 96 -13.85 -3.23 1.90
C VAL A 96 -13.04 -2.26 2.76
N CYS A 97 -12.52 -2.72 3.90
CA CYS A 97 -11.71 -1.90 4.81
C CYS A 97 -10.40 -1.45 4.15
N GLY A 98 -9.74 -2.35 3.41
CA GLY A 98 -8.53 -2.03 2.67
C GLY A 98 -8.75 -0.97 1.60
N ALA A 99 -9.81 -1.08 0.80
CA ALA A 99 -10.17 -0.07 -0.19
C ALA A 99 -10.49 1.29 0.45
N ALA A 100 -11.25 1.29 1.55
CA ALA A 100 -11.57 2.50 2.30
C ALA A 100 -10.30 3.16 2.89
N ALA A 101 -9.40 2.35 3.48
CA ALA A 101 -8.14 2.81 4.03
C ALA A 101 -7.23 3.38 2.94
N LEU A 102 -7.11 2.71 1.78
CA LEU A 102 -6.34 3.19 0.64
C LEU A 102 -6.92 4.49 0.07
N ALA A 103 -8.24 4.62 -0.02
CA ALA A 103 -8.90 5.84 -0.48
C ALA A 103 -8.68 7.02 0.49
N LEU A 104 -8.86 6.79 1.80
CA LEU A 104 -8.60 7.80 2.83
C LEU A 104 -7.13 8.24 2.81
N TRP A 105 -6.22 7.27 2.82
CA TRP A 105 -4.78 7.51 2.79
C TRP A 105 -4.37 8.25 1.50
N GLY A 106 -4.88 7.83 0.34
CA GLY A 106 -4.55 8.43 -0.94
C GLY A 106 -5.17 9.82 -1.17
N THR A 107 -6.26 10.17 -0.49
CA THR A 107 -6.90 11.49 -0.61
C THR A 107 -6.49 12.43 0.52
N ALA A 108 -6.88 12.11 1.75
CA ALA A 108 -6.56 12.91 2.92
C ALA A 108 -5.04 12.96 3.18
N GLY A 109 -4.32 11.85 2.96
CA GLY A 109 -2.87 11.84 3.06
C GLY A 109 -2.22 12.75 2.02
N MET A 110 -2.64 12.69 0.75
CA MET A 110 -2.12 13.58 -0.30
C MET A 110 -2.37 15.06 0.02
N ALA A 111 -3.57 15.40 0.48
CA ALA A 111 -3.89 16.76 0.93
C ALA A 111 -3.00 17.18 2.10
N TRP A 112 -2.81 16.32 3.10
CA TRP A 112 -1.95 16.60 4.24
C TRP A 112 -0.48 16.78 3.85
N TRP A 113 0.07 15.92 2.99
CA TRP A 113 1.44 16.03 2.52
C TRP A 113 1.67 17.28 1.67
N LYS A 114 0.62 17.80 1.01
CA LYS A 114 0.66 19.11 0.35
C LYS A 114 0.82 20.23 1.37
N VAL A 115 0.07 20.21 2.48
CA VAL A 115 0.21 21.18 3.58
C VAL A 115 1.61 21.13 4.19
N LEU A 116 2.20 19.94 4.30
CA LEU A 116 3.57 19.76 4.77
C LEU A 116 4.65 20.16 3.75
N GLY A 117 4.28 20.59 2.54
CA GLY A 117 5.20 21.00 1.49
C GLY A 117 6.02 19.85 0.89
N TRP A 118 5.49 18.62 0.89
CA TRP A 118 6.20 17.46 0.31
C TRP A 118 6.04 17.36 -1.21
N TRP A 119 5.06 18.07 -1.75
CA TRP A 119 4.81 18.22 -3.19
C TRP A 119 4.03 19.50 -3.47
#